data_AF-A0A653E627-F1
#
_entry.id   AF-A0A653E627-F1
#
_cell.length_a   1.000
_cell.length_b   1.000
_cell.length_c   1.000
_cell.angle_alpha   90.00
_cell.angle_beta   90.00
_cell.angle_gamma   90.00
#
_symmetry.space_group_name_H-M   'P 1'
#
loop_
_entity.id
_entity.type
_entity.pdbx_description
1 polymer ?
#
loop_
_entity_poly.entity_id
_entity_poly.type
_entity_poly.pdbx_seq_one_letter_code
_entity_poly.pdbx_strand_id
1 'polypeptide(L)'
;MPTETLKAYQVGDNDIVAAYTPEGAIKVLCEHSGYPDDEFTAREVELVGDKMLDNTQAFDIDEGVTVTLEKTLRQELSELTEPAYMHGWE
;
A
#
# COMPACT_ATOMS: atom_id res chain seq x y z
N MET A 1 24.14 -8.94 -4.40
CA MET A 1 23.55 -7.63 -4.05
C MET A 1 22.29 -7.95 -3.26
N PRO A 2 21.99 -7.31 -2.12
CA PRO A 2 20.65 -7.41 -1.58
C PRO A 2 19.72 -6.79 -2.63
N THR A 3 18.99 -7.62 -3.36
CA THR A 3 17.92 -7.17 -4.24
C THR A 3 16.84 -6.67 -3.30
N GLU A 4 16.76 -5.35 -3.14
CA GLU A 4 15.66 -4.74 -2.39
C GLU A 4 14.38 -5.07 -3.14
N THR A 5 13.54 -5.93 -2.56
CA THR A 5 12.26 -6.32 -3.13
C THR A 5 11.18 -5.36 -2.62
N LEU A 6 10.30 -4.92 -3.51
CA LEU A 6 9.13 -4.15 -3.13
C LEU A 6 8.27 -4.95 -2.14
N LYS A 7 7.79 -4.25 -1.12
CA LYS A 7 6.84 -4.74 -0.13
C LYS A 7 5.66 -3.77 -0.09
N ALA A 8 4.49 -4.29 0.21
CA ALA A 8 3.33 -3.44 0.49
C ALA A 8 3.38 -3.00 1.95
N TYR A 9 3.27 -1.70 2.17
CA TYR A 9 3.17 -1.06 3.46
C TYR A 9 1.83 -0.35 3.56
N GLN A 10 1.16 -0.51 4.70
CA GLN A 10 0.06 0.34 5.07
C GLN A 10 0.64 1.60 5.73
N VAL A 11 0.26 2.78 5.25
CA VAL A 11 0.61 4.07 5.83
C VAL A 11 -0.67 4.69 6.37
N GLY A 12 -0.65 5.08 7.65
CA GLY A 12 -1.86 5.45 8.37
C GLY A 12 -2.85 4.28 8.46
N ASP A 13 -4.14 4.61 8.48
CA ASP A 13 -5.22 3.62 8.62
C ASP A 13 -5.68 3.04 7.28
N ASN A 14 -5.35 3.72 6.16
CA ASN A 14 -6.15 3.63 4.95
C ASN A 14 -5.35 3.43 3.66
N ASP A 15 -4.07 3.76 3.63
CA ASP A 15 -3.31 3.82 2.38
C ASP A 15 -2.33 2.66 2.26
N ILE A 16 -2.28 2.02 1.08
CA ILE A 16 -1.38 0.92 0.75
C ILE A 16 -0.40 1.38 -0.32
N VAL A 17 0.88 1.25 0.01
CA VAL A 17 2.00 1.75 -0.78
C VAL A 17 3.04 0.65 -0.99
N ALA A 18 3.48 0.47 -2.23
CA ALA A 18 4.63 -0.36 -2.54
C ALA A 18 5.92 0.43 -2.32
N ALA A 19 6.80 -0.08 -1.47
CA ALA A 19 8.13 0.51 -1.25
C ALA A 19 9.16 -0.54 -0.82
N TYR A 20 10.44 -0.16 -0.83
CA TYR A 20 11.53 -1.00 -0.33
C TYR A 20 11.67 -0.92 1.20
N THR A 21 11.29 0.23 1.78
CA THR A 21 11.40 0.54 3.21
C THR A 21 10.16 1.31 3.68
N PRO A 22 9.86 1.30 5.00
CA PRO A 22 8.76 2.07 5.56
C PRO A 22 8.88 3.58 5.30
N GLU A 23 10.11 4.12 5.38
CA GLU A 23 10.40 5.52 5.07
C GLU A 23 10.16 5.85 3.59
N GLY A 24 10.43 4.89 2.69
CA GLY A 24 10.11 5.03 1.28
C GLY A 24 8.60 5.05 1.03
N ALA A 25 7.82 4.27 1.79
CA ALA A 25 6.36 4.25 1.67
C ALA A 25 5.75 5.61 2.03
N ILE A 26 6.24 6.25 3.10
CA ILE A 26 5.81 7.60 3.49
C ILE A 26 6.10 8.59 2.36
N LYS A 27 7.31 8.59 1.81
CA LYS A 27 7.67 9.50 0.71
C LYS A 27 6.74 9.36 -0.48
N VAL A 28 6.50 8.12 -0.91
CA VAL A 28 5.60 7.85 -2.04
C VAL A 28 4.19 8.35 -1.76
N LEU A 29 3.65 8.13 -0.55
CA LEU A 29 2.33 8.66 -0.18
C LEU A 29 2.32 10.20 -0.17
N CYS A 30 3.30 10.82 0.47
CA CYS A 30 3.39 12.28 0.56
C CYS A 30 3.51 12.91 -0.83
N GLU A 31 4.32 12.34 -1.71
CA GLU A 31 4.46 12.78 -3.10
C GLU A 31 3.16 12.58 -3.90
N HIS A 32 2.45 11.47 -3.68
CA HIS A 32 1.18 11.19 -4.36
C HIS A 32 0.06 12.15 -3.94
N SER A 33 -0.08 12.38 -2.63
CA SER A 33 -1.17 13.18 -2.05
C SER A 33 -0.84 14.67 -1.92
N GLY A 34 0.41 15.06 -2.16
CA GLY A 34 0.88 16.44 -1.99
C GLY A 34 1.08 16.86 -0.52
N TYR A 35 1.25 15.89 0.38
CA TYR A 35 1.53 16.14 1.79
C TYR A 35 3.01 16.45 2.02
N PRO A 36 3.35 17.18 3.11
CA PRO A 36 4.74 17.34 3.51
C PRO A 36 5.36 15.99 3.91
N ASP A 37 6.68 15.86 3.75
CA ASP A 37 7.40 14.62 4.05
C ASP A 37 7.44 14.25 5.54
N ASP A 38 7.08 15.18 6.43
CA ASP A 38 6.95 14.98 7.87
C ASP A 38 5.51 14.70 8.35
N GLU A 39 4.53 14.58 7.44
CA GLU A 39 3.13 14.32 7.80
C GLU A 39 2.96 12.97 8.51
N PHE A 40 3.71 11.96 8.08
CA PHE A 40 3.64 10.60 8.64
C PHE A 40 4.97 10.19 9.23
N THR A 41 4.90 9.38 10.29
CA THR A 41 6.06 8.80 10.94
C THR A 41 6.14 7.29 10.67
N ALA A 42 7.34 6.71 10.80
CA ALA A 42 7.52 5.26 10.64
C ALA A 42 6.71 4.39 11.62
N ARG A 43 6.09 4.99 12.66
CA ARG A 43 5.19 4.30 13.60
C ARG A 43 3.79 4.14 13.04
N GLU A 44 3.44 4.93 12.04
CA GLU A 44 2.19 4.89 11.28
C GLU A 44 2.37 4.07 10.00
N VAL A 45 3.48 3.33 9.88
CA VAL A 45 3.74 2.47 8.73
C VAL A 45 3.85 1.03 9.22
N GLU A 46 2.96 0.19 8.71
CA GLU A 46 2.92 -1.23 9.04
C GLU A 46 3.11 -2.07 7.78
N LEU A 47 3.77 -3.22 7.92
CA LEU A 47 3.90 -4.15 6.80
C LEU A 47 2.57 -4.85 6.58
N VAL A 48 2.08 -4.84 5.34
CA VAL A 48 0.86 -5.57 4.98
C VAL A 48 1.11 -7.07 5.10
N GLY A 49 0.33 -7.74 5.94
CA GLY A 49 0.45 -9.17 6.18
C GLY A 49 -0.12 -10.02 5.03
N ASP A 50 0.31 -11.30 4.94
CA ASP A 50 -0.10 -12.23 3.87
C ASP A 50 -1.62 -12.34 3.70
N LYS A 51 -2.38 -12.33 4.80
CA LYS A 51 -3.85 -12.40 4.75
C LYS A 51 -4.46 -11.27 3.90
N MET A 52 -3.91 -10.07 4.01
CA MET A 52 -4.38 -8.91 3.25
C MET A 52 -3.79 -8.91 1.84
N LEU A 53 -2.52 -9.30 1.70
CA LEU A 53 -1.85 -9.45 0.40
C LEU A 53 -2.55 -10.43 -0.54
N ASP A 54 -3.08 -11.52 0.00
CA ASP A 54 -3.75 -12.59 -0.73
C ASP A 54 -5.28 -12.47 -0.67
N ASN A 55 -5.80 -11.38 -0.12
CA ASN A 55 -7.24 -11.15 -0.09
C ASN A 55 -7.75 -10.90 -1.52
N THR A 56 -8.81 -11.61 -1.89
CA THR A 56 -9.48 -11.49 -3.20
C THR A 56 -10.73 -10.64 -3.11
N GLN A 57 -11.01 -10.04 -1.95
CA GLN A 57 -12.22 -9.27 -1.71
C GLN A 57 -11.88 -7.92 -1.08
N ALA A 58 -12.56 -6.87 -1.55
CA ALA A 58 -12.55 -5.56 -0.93
C ALA A 58 -13.98 -5.13 -0.63
N PHE A 59 -14.15 -4.35 0.43
CA PHE A 59 -15.43 -3.74 0.75
C PHE A 59 -15.51 -2.38 0.04
N ASP A 60 -16.48 -2.25 -0.86
CA ASP A 60 -16.80 -0.99 -1.50
C ASP A 60 -17.74 -0.21 -0.59
N ILE A 61 -17.25 0.91 -0.03
CA ILE A 61 -17.97 1.70 0.96
C ILE A 61 -19.12 2.48 0.31
N ASP A 62 -18.99 2.89 -0.94
CA ASP A 62 -19.99 3.67 -1.67
C ASP A 62 -21.22 2.82 -2.01
N GLU A 63 -20.98 1.62 -2.55
CA GLU A 63 -22.03 0.66 -2.90
C GLU A 63 -22.48 -0.19 -1.70
N GLY A 64 -21.70 -0.19 -0.61
CA GLY A 64 -21.96 -0.96 0.61
C GLY A 64 -21.88 -2.48 0.41
N VAL A 65 -21.10 -2.94 -0.58
CA VAL A 65 -21.00 -4.35 -0.96
C VAL A 65 -19.55 -4.83 -0.95
N THR A 66 -19.36 -6.13 -0.69
CA THR A 66 -18.07 -6.77 -0.90
C THR A 66 -17.93 -7.16 -2.35
N VAL A 67 -16.93 -6.62 -3.03
CA VAL A 67 -16.60 -6.95 -4.41
C VAL A 67 -15.45 -7.96 -4.46
N THR A 68 -15.42 -8.77 -5.51
CA THR A 68 -14.28 -9.63 -5.79
C THR A 68 -13.28 -8.84 -6.62
N LEU A 69 -12.04 -8.77 -6.15
CA LEU A 69 -10.94 -8.09 -6.83
C LEU A 69 -10.50 -8.89 -8.06
N GLU A 70 -10.14 -8.18 -9.14
CA GLU A 70 -9.55 -8.81 -10.32
C GLU A 70 -8.16 -9.38 -10.02
N LYS A 71 -7.40 -8.70 -9.15
CA LYS A 71 -6.07 -9.08 -8.70
C LYS A 71 -5.92 -8.89 -7.20
N THR A 72 -5.06 -9.69 -6.58
CA THR A 72 -4.68 -9.48 -5.18
C THR A 72 -3.59 -8.41 -5.07
N LEU A 73 -3.43 -7.81 -3.89
CA LEU A 73 -2.34 -6.87 -3.62
C LEU A 73 -0.96 -7.51 -3.90
N ARG A 74 -0.79 -8.82 -3.63
CA ARG A 74 0.44 -9.54 -3.97
C ARG A 74 0.71 -9.56 -5.48
N GLN A 75 -0.33 -9.78 -6.28
CA GLN A 75 -0.21 -9.82 -7.74
C GLN A 75 0.14 -8.44 -8.28
N GLU A 76 -0.54 -7.39 -7.83
CA GLU A 76 -0.23 -6.02 -8.25
C GLU A 76 1.17 -5.60 -7.81
N LEU A 77 1.58 -5.93 -6.59
CA LEU A 77 2.93 -5.68 -6.10
C LEU A 77 4.00 -6.36 -6.98
N SER A 78 3.70 -7.55 -7.51
CA SER A 78 4.60 -8.29 -8.40
C SER A 78 4.72 -7.69 -9.80
N GLU A 79 3.77 -6.84 -10.21
CA GLU A 79 3.81 -6.13 -11.50
C GLU A 79 4.59 -4.81 -11.40
N LEU A 80 4.76 -4.29 -10.18
CA LEU A 80 5.54 -3.08 -9.92
C LEU A 80 7.05 -3.37 -10.00
N THR A 81 7.76 -2.43 -10.62
CA THR A 81 9.24 -2.44 -10.69
C THR A 81 9.88 -1.34 -9.87
N GLU A 82 9.09 -0.36 -9.43
CA GLU A 82 9.48 0.80 -8.64
C GLU A 82 8.43 1.11 -7.56
N PRO A 83 8.80 1.85 -6.48
CA PRO A 83 7.86 2.24 -5.44
C PRO A 83 6.70 3.06 -6.00
N ALA A 84 5.47 2.74 -5.59
CA ALA A 84 4.26 3.39 -6.08
C ALA A 84 3.12 3.29 -5.08
N TYR A 85 2.23 4.28 -5.08
CA TYR A 85 0.96 4.20 -4.39
C TYR A 85 0.08 3.12 -5.07
N MET A 86 -0.53 2.24 -4.26
CA MET A 86 -1.34 1.13 -4.79
C MET A 86 -2.83 1.41 -4.65
N HIS A 87 -3.31 1.53 -3.41
CA HIS A 87 -4.73 1.66 -3.09
C HIS A 87 -4.92 2.46 -1.82
N GLY A 88 -6.11 3.05 -1.68
CA GLY A 88 -6.55 3.64 -0.42
C GLY A 88 -8.05 3.55 -0.30
N TRP A 89 -8.54 3.66 0.91
CA TRP A 89 -9.98 3.67 1.21
C TRP A 89 -10.30 4.80 2.20
N GLU A 90 -11.48 5.39 2.09
CA GLU A 90 -11.97 6.44 3.00
C GLU A 90 -13.27 6.05 3.68
#